data_AF-A0A951CU40-F1
#
_entry.id   AF-A0A951CU40-F1
#
_cell.length_a   1.000
_cell.length_b   1.000
_cell.length_c   1.000
_cell.angle_alpha   90.00
_cell.angle_beta   90.00
_cell.angle_gamma   90.00
#
_symmetry.space_group_name_H-M   'P 1'
#
loop_
_entity.id
_entity.type
_entity.pdbx_description
1 polymer ?
#
loop_
_entity_poly.entity_id
_entity_poly.type
_entity_poly.pdbx_seq_one_letter_code
_entity_poly.pdbx_strand_id
1 'polypeptide(L)' 'MTRYVSGIRKQLQDVSDLFSARYGHNSNIAEHAVKTLVSATVLEHELMLLQGDSEHIEEVFGERVTAA' A
#
# COMPACT_ATOMS: atom_id res chain seq x y z
N MET A 1 4.38 -9.65 1.54
CA MET A 1 3.24 -8.96 2.22
C MET A 1 2.61 -7.89 1.32
N THR A 2 3.43 -7.09 0.65
CA THR A 2 3.07 -6.04 -0.34
C THR A 2 2.11 -6.50 -1.44
N ARG A 3 2.27 -7.71 -2.00
CA ARG A 3 1.31 -8.23 -3.03
C ARG A 3 -0.14 -8.32 -2.56
N TYR A 4 -0.38 -8.73 -1.31
CA TYR A 4 -1.73 -8.80 -0.75
C TYR A 4 -2.33 -7.42 -0.55
N VAL A 5 -1.52 -6.47 -0.06
CA VAL A 5 -1.94 -5.08 0.13
C VAL A 5 -2.24 -4.40 -1.20
N SER A 6 -1.47 -4.68 -2.25
CA SER A 6 -1.74 -4.19 -3.61
C SER A 6 -3.09 -4.68 -4.14
N GLY A 7 -3.43 -5.95 -3.88
CA GLY A 7 -4.74 -6.52 -4.22
C GLY A 7 -5.88 -5.82 -3.48
N ILE A 8 -5.71 -5.57 -2.18
CA ILE A 8 -6.68 -4.83 -1.35
C ILE A 8 -6.84 -3.39 -1.86
N ARG A 9 -5.74 -2.69 -2.18
CA ARG A 9 -5.79 -1.34 -2.74
C ARG A 9 -6.60 -1.30 -4.04
N LYS A 10 -6.42 -2.28 -4.92
CA LYS A 10 -7.20 -2.38 -6.16
C LYS A 10 -8.70 -2.56 -5.88
N GLN A 11 -9.06 -3.45 -4.95
CA GLN A 11 -10.46 -3.63 -4.56
C GLN A 11 -11.05 -2.35 -3.95
N LEU A 12 -10.28 -1.62 -3.14
CA LEU A 12 -10.69 -0.34 -2.56
C LEU A 12 -10.87 0.74 -3.63
N GLN A 13 -10.07 0.73 -4.70
CA GLN A 13 -10.27 1.60 -5.85
C GLN A 13 -11.62 1.32 -6.52
N ASP A 14 -11.93 0.06 -6.81
CA ASP A 14 -13.19 -0.34 -7.43
C ASP A 14 -14.40 0.07 -6.56
N VAL A 15 -14.30 -0.08 -5.22
CA VAL A 15 -15.34 0.34 -4.27
C VAL A 15 -15.50 1.86 -4.21
N SER A 16 -14.38 2.59 -4.19
CA SER A 16 -14.38 4.06 -4.21
C SER A 16 -15.07 4.61 -5.46
N ASP A 17 -14.77 4.03 -6.62
CA ASP A 17 -15.35 4.42 -7.90
C ASP A 17 -16.86 4.08 -7.96
N LEU A 18 -17.23 2.90 -7.48
CA LEU A 18 -18.64 2.49 -7.37
C LEU A 18 -19.46 3.43 -6.48
N PHE A 19 -18.94 3.77 -5.30
CA PHE A 19 -19.66 4.64 -4.35
C PHE A 19 -19.71 6.08 -4.84
N SER A 20 -18.64 6.58 -5.44
CA SER A 20 -18.62 7.90 -6.07
C SER A 20 -19.65 7.99 -7.21
N ALA A 21 -19.73 6.96 -8.07
CA ALA A 21 -20.69 6.92 -9.17
C ALA A 21 -22.15 6.81 -8.68
N ARG A 22 -22.39 6.04 -7.60
CA ARG A 22 -23.74 5.76 -7.11
C ARG A 22 -24.32 6.85 -6.22
N TYR A 23 -23.50 7.43 -5.35
CA TYR A 23 -23.95 8.34 -4.29
C TYR A 23 -23.42 9.76 -4.46
N GLY A 24 -22.51 9.99 -5.42
CA GLY A 24 -21.83 11.25 -5.61
C GLY A 24 -20.66 11.43 -4.67
N HIS A 25 -19.69 12.25 -5.10
CA HIS A 25 -18.44 12.51 -4.39
C HIS A 25 -18.62 13.16 -3.00
N ASN A 26 -19.74 13.86 -2.77
CA ASN A 26 -20.04 14.52 -1.50
C ASN A 26 -20.79 13.62 -0.50
N SER A 27 -21.06 12.36 -0.85
CA SER A 27 -21.65 11.43 0.11
C SER A 27 -20.62 10.97 1.12
N ASN A 28 -21.03 10.84 2.38
CA ASN A 28 -20.14 10.38 3.46
C ASN A 28 -19.58 8.97 3.18
N ILE A 29 -20.35 8.10 2.51
CA ILE A 29 -19.90 6.75 2.16
C ILE A 29 -18.83 6.75 1.05
N ALA A 30 -18.97 7.61 0.04
CA ALA A 30 -17.95 7.78 -1.00
C ALA A 30 -16.68 8.40 -0.40
N GLU A 31 -16.82 9.42 0.45
CA GLU A 31 -15.70 10.04 1.16
C GLU A 31 -14.95 9.02 2.04
N HIS A 32 -15.66 8.17 2.78
CA HIS A 32 -15.04 7.11 3.58
C HIS A 32 -14.27 6.11 2.72
N ALA A 33 -14.83 5.67 1.59
CA ALA A 33 -14.14 4.74 0.70
C ALA A 33 -12.84 5.32 0.14
N VAL A 34 -12.84 6.60 -0.25
CA VAL A 34 -11.63 7.31 -0.69
C VAL A 34 -10.60 7.39 0.44
N LYS A 35 -11.01 7.75 1.67
CA LYS A 35 -10.10 7.78 2.82
C LYS A 35 -9.47 6.42 3.10
N THR A 36 -10.25 5.35 3.03
CA THR A 36 -9.74 3.98 3.22
C THR A 36 -8.75 3.59 2.13
N LEU A 37 -9.02 3.93 0.86
CA LEU A 37 -8.10 3.72 -0.25
C LEU A 37 -6.77 4.46 -0.04
N VAL A 38 -6.82 5.72 0.38
CA VAL A 38 -5.62 6.52 0.66
C VAL A 38 -4.80 5.88 1.78
N SER A 39 -5.43 5.49 2.89
CA SER A 39 -4.75 4.81 4.00
C SER A 39 -4.09 3.50 3.57
N ALA A 40 -4.77 2.70 2.73
CA ALA A 40 -4.21 1.46 2.20
C ALA A 40 -3.02 1.71 1.26
N THR A 41 -3.06 2.80 0.48
CA THR A 41 -1.96 3.20 -0.41
C THR A 41 -0.73 3.63 0.38
N VAL A 42 -0.92 4.42 1.45
CA VAL A 42 0.16 4.80 2.36
C VAL A 42 0.76 3.57 3.04
N LEU A 43 -0.08 2.66 3.54
CA LEU A 43 0.39 1.42 4.14
C LEU A 43 1.20 0.55 3.17
N GLU A 44 0.75 0.43 1.91
CA GLU A 44 1.49 -0.28 0.87
C GLU A 44 2.88 0.33 0.67
N HIS A 45 2.96 1.66 0.60
CA HIS A 45 4.22 2.39 0.46
C HIS A 45 5.17 2.17 1.65
N GLU A 46 4.69 2.31 2.89
CA GLU A 46 5.51 2.05 4.09
C GLU A 46 6.04 0.63 4.13
N LEU A 47 5.23 -0.36 3.73
CA LEU A 47 5.67 -1.76 3.66
C LEU A 47 6.69 -2.01 2.54
N MET A 48 6.68 -1.22 1.46
CA MET A 48 7.70 -1.28 0.42
C MET A 48 9.03 -0.71 0.91
N LEU A 49 9.00 0.43 1.61
CA LEU A 49 10.22 1.01 2.20
C LEU A 49 10.87 0.05 3.19
N LEU A 50 10.08 -0.53 4.10
CA LEU A 50 10.58 -1.51 5.07
C LEU A 50 11.17 -2.77 4.42
N GLN A 51 10.62 -3.21 3.28
CA GLN A 51 11.19 -4.34 2.52
C GLN A 51 12.52 -3.95 1.88
N GLY A 52 12.59 -2.79 1.23
CA GLY A 52 13.83 -2.29 0.64
C GLY A 52 14.94 -2.09 1.66
N ASP A 53 14.62 -1.56 2.84
CA ASP A 53 15.58 -1.39 3.93
C ASP A 53 16.11 -2.75 4.45
N SER A 54 15.24 -3.76 4.53
CA SER A 54 15.65 -5.12 4.93
C SER A 54 16.57 -5.77 3.91
N GLU A 55 16.25 -5.65 2.61
CA GLU A 55 17.07 -6.21 1.52
C GLU A 55 18.45 -5.53 1.48
N HIS A 56 18.51 -4.22 1.67
CA HIS A 56 19.77 -3.46 1.72
C HIS A 56 20.64 -3.83 2.93
N ILE A 57 20.04 -4.10 4.10
CA ILE A 57 20.77 -4.55 5.29
C ILE A 57 21.38 -5.95 5.05
N GLU A 58 20.61 -6.88 4.46
CA GLU A 58 21.12 -8.21 4.14
C GLU A 58 22.27 -8.19 3.13
N GLU A 59 22.20 -7.32 2.11
CA GLU A 59 23.28 -7.15 1.12
C GLU A 59 24.57 -6.63 1.77
N VAL A 60 24.50 -5.58 2.59
CA VAL A 60 25.67 -4.98 3.26
C VAL A 60 26.30 -5.93 4.28
N PHE A 61 25.49 -6.68 5.04
CA PHE A 61 26.03 -7.68 5.97
C PHE A 61 26.60 -8.90 5.24
N GLY A 62 25.98 -9.34 4.15
CA GLY A 62 26.47 -10.44 3.31
C GLY A 62 27.83 -10.13 2.69
N GLU A 63 28.00 -8.94 2.11
CA GLU A 63 29.28 -8.50 1.53
C GLU A 63 30.41 -8.46 2.56
N ARG A 64 30.13 -7.95 3.77
CA ARG A 64 31.11 -7.88 4.86
C ARG A 64 31.55 -9.23 5.39
N VAL A 65 30.68 -10.25 5.37
CA VAL A 65 31.02 -11.62 5.80
C VAL A 65 31.85 -12.33 4.73
N THR A 66 31.65 -12.05 3.44
CA THR A 66 32.46 -12.64 2.36
C THR A 66 33.83 -11.99 2.17
N ALA A 67 34.02 -10.78 2.70
CA ALA A 67 35.28 -10.02 2.62
C ALA A 67 36.23 -10.26 3.82
N ALA A 68 35.84 -11.08 4.80
CA ALA A 68 36.63 -11.46 5.98
C ALA A 68 37.12 -12.91 5.88
#